data_AF-K2PIE9-F1
#
_entry.id   AF-K2PIE9-F1
#
_cell.length_a   1.000
_cell.length_b   1.000
_cell.length_c   1.000
_cell.angle_alpha   90.00
_cell.angle_beta   90.00
_cell.angle_gamma   90.00
#
_symmetry.space_group_name_H-M   'P 1'
#
loop_
_entity.id
_entity.type
_entity.pdbx_description
1 polymer ?
#
loop_
_entity_poly.entity_id
_entity_poly.type
_entity_poly.pdbx_seq_one_letter_code
_entity_poly.pdbx_strand_id
1 'polypeptide(L)' 'MKPESFSDKHTYHKNKGTTLNHFYEKLFLLKNLINTAKGQELAEKRDKIMHEFVAAIEEEYML' A
#
# COMPACT_ATOMS: atom_id res chain seq x y z
N MET A 1 1.32 7.78 12.93
CA MET A 1 0.15 6.88 13.11
C MET A 1 0.57 5.48 12.67
N LYS A 2 -0.02 4.39 13.21
CA LYS A 2 0.44 3.02 12.93
C LYS A 2 -0.50 2.32 11.94
N PRO A 3 0.01 1.47 11.02
CA PRO A 3 -0.84 0.63 10.16
C PRO A 3 -1.57 -0.44 10.98
N GLU A 4 -2.80 -0.77 10.60
CA GLU A 4 -3.58 -1.84 11.24
C GLU A 4 -3.73 -3.04 10.31
N SER A 5 -3.51 -4.25 10.84
CA SER A 5 -3.72 -5.48 10.07
C SER A 5 -5.16 -5.94 10.16
N PHE A 6 -5.85 -6.08 9.03
CA PHE A 6 -7.24 -6.54 8.97
C PHE A 6 -7.35 -7.98 8.49
N SER A 7 -8.11 -8.79 9.21
CA SER A 7 -8.42 -10.20 8.86
C SER A 7 -9.71 -10.37 8.07
N ASP A 8 -10.59 -9.35 8.02
CA ASP A 8 -11.88 -9.40 7.33
C ASP A 8 -12.17 -8.11 6.53
N LYS A 9 -12.77 -8.27 5.34
CA LYS A 9 -13.05 -7.17 4.40
C LYS A 9 -14.03 -6.15 4.96
N HIS A 10 -15.04 -6.57 5.73
CA HIS A 10 -16.05 -5.66 6.26
C HIS A 10 -15.46 -4.76 7.36
N THR A 11 -14.56 -5.29 8.19
CA THR A 11 -13.82 -4.50 9.19
C THR A 11 -12.87 -3.50 8.52
N TYR A 12 -12.17 -3.93 7.45
CA TYR A 12 -11.30 -3.06 6.65
C TYR A 12 -12.08 -1.87 6.04
N HIS A 13 -13.24 -2.10 5.42
CA HIS A 13 -14.03 -1.03 4.79
C HIS A 13 -14.67 -0.06 5.79
N LYS A 14 -14.91 -0.49 7.04
CA LYS A 14 -15.47 0.36 8.09
C LYS A 14 -14.44 1.20 8.83
N ASN A 15 -13.15 0.87 8.72
CA ASN A 15 -12.13 1.57 9.47
C ASN A 15 -11.84 2.95 8.86
N LYS A 16 -11.68 3.97 9.70
CA LYS A 16 -11.28 5.33 9.31
C LYS A 16 -9.75 5.43 9.25
N GLY A 17 -9.12 4.52 8.51
CA GLY A 17 -7.68 4.59 8.25
C GLY A 17 -7.33 5.82 7.42
N THR A 18 -6.11 6.33 7.56
CA THR A 18 -5.62 7.40 6.68
C THR A 18 -5.38 6.84 5.28
N THR A 19 -5.44 7.69 4.25
CA THR A 19 -5.10 7.28 2.87
C THR A 19 -3.67 6.72 2.78
N LEU A 20 -2.75 7.22 3.61
CA LEU A 20 -1.38 6.73 3.70
C LEU A 20 -1.31 5.31 4.26
N ASN A 21 -2.07 5.00 5.31
CA ASN A 21 -2.13 3.65 5.87
C ASN A 21 -2.61 2.62 4.83
N HIS A 22 -3.49 3.00 3.89
CA HIS A 22 -3.97 2.11 2.85
C HIS A 22 -2.84 1.54 1.96
N PHE A 23 -1.77 2.31 1.75
CA PHE A 23 -0.61 1.83 1.00
C PHE A 23 0.03 0.63 1.70
N TYR A 24 0.27 0.75 3.01
CA TYR A 24 0.86 -0.29 3.83
C TYR A 24 -0.05 -1.51 4.05
N GLU A 25 -1.34 -1.25 4.28
CA GLU A 25 -2.31 -2.30 4.59
C GLU A 25 -2.70 -3.15 3.37
N LYS A 26 -2.54 -2.60 2.16
CA LYS A 26 -3.00 -3.27 0.95
C LYS A 26 -2.11 -3.07 -0.26
N LEU A 27 -1.86 -1.82 -0.67
CA LEU A 27 -1.31 -1.56 -2.01
C LEU A 27 0.10 -2.14 -2.19
N PHE A 28 0.95 -2.06 -1.17
CA PHE A 28 2.29 -2.67 -1.18
C PHE A 28 2.28 -4.20 -1.11
N LEU A 29 1.17 -4.80 -0.66
CA LEU A 29 1.01 -6.26 -0.64
C LEU A 29 0.59 -6.82 -2.01
N LEU A 30 0.02 -5.99 -2.89
CA LEU A 30 -0.57 -6.45 -4.15
C LEU A 30 0.44 -7.11 -5.09
N LYS A 31 1.70 -6.65 -5.13
CA LYS A 31 2.70 -7.22 -6.05
C LYS A 31 2.92 -8.72 -5.83
N ASN A 32 2.88 -9.15 -4.57
CA ASN A 32 3.08 -10.54 -4.16
C ASN A 32 1.85 -11.42 -4.43
N LEU A 33 0.70 -10.81 -4.70
CA LEU A 33 -0.56 -11.49 -5.00
C LEU A 33 -0.82 -11.63 -6.51
N ILE A 34 0.07 -11.11 -7.36
CA ILE A 34 -0.06 -11.22 -8.82
C ILE A 34 0.43 -12.59 -9.29
N ASN A 35 -0.44 -13.32 -9.99
CA ASN A 35 -0.21 -14.71 -10.38
C ASN A 35 0.49 -14.90 -11.74
N THR A 36 0.54 -13.87 -12.59
CA THR A 36 1.13 -13.99 -13.94
C THR A 36 2.52 -13.37 -13.99
N ALA A 37 3.45 -14.01 -14.69
CA ALA A 37 4.83 -13.52 -14.81
C ALA A 37 4.87 -12.07 -15.38
N LYS A 38 4.09 -11.79 -16.43
CA LYS A 38 4.01 -10.43 -16.99
C LYS A 38 3.38 -9.43 -16.01
N GLY A 39 2.40 -9.88 -15.23
CA GLY A 39 1.78 -9.06 -14.21
C GLY A 39 2.74 -8.72 -13.08
N GLN A 40 3.60 -9.65 -12.66
CA GLN A 40 4.63 -9.43 -11.64
C GLN A 40 5.66 -8.39 -12.10
N GLU A 41 6.14 -8.48 -13.34
CA GLU A 41 7.05 -7.48 -13.93
C GLU A 41 6.44 -6.06 -13.91
N LEU A 42 5.15 -5.94 -14.27
CA LEU A 42 4.44 -4.66 -14.21
C LEU A 42 4.20 -4.20 -12.77
N ALA A 43 3.96 -5.14 -11.85
CA ALA A 43 3.70 -4.85 -10.45
C ALA A 43 4.93 -4.29 -9.75
N GLU A 44 6.12 -4.82 -10.01
CA GLU A 44 7.38 -4.28 -9.46
C GLU A 44 7.59 -2.80 -9.84
N LYS A 45 7.36 -2.46 -11.11
CA LYS A 45 7.49 -1.07 -11.56
C LYS A 45 6.48 -0.14 -10.87
N ARG A 46 5.24 -0.60 -10.68
CA ARG A 46 4.18 0.18 -10.02
C ARG A 46 4.42 0.30 -8.51
N ASP A 47 4.87 -0.77 -7.88
CA ASP A 47 5.20 -0.82 -6.46
C ASP A 47 6.32 0.17 -6.11
N LYS A 48 7.36 0.25 -6.96
CA LYS A 48 8.43 1.22 -6.81
C LYS A 48 7.91 2.67 -6.82
N ILE A 49 7.06 3.02 -7.78
CA ILE A 49 6.46 4.36 -7.89
C ILE A 49 5.65 4.71 -6.64
N MET A 50 4.89 3.75 -6.11
CA MET A 50 4.08 3.96 -4.91
C MET A 50 4.97 4.18 -3.66
N HIS A 51 6.07 3.44 -3.51
CA HIS A 51 7.00 3.65 -2.40
C HIS A 51 7.70 5.01 -2.48
N GLU A 52 8.12 5.42 -3.68
CA GLU A 52 8.73 6.74 -3.89
C GLU A 52 7.77 7.88 -3.55
N PHE A 53 6.49 7.75 -3.97
CA PHE A 53 5.45 8.73 -3.62
C PHE A 53 5.21 8.80 -2.11
N VAL A 54 5.05 7.64 -1.45
CA VAL A 54 4.82 7.59 0.00
C VAL A 54 5.98 8.18 0.78
N ALA A 55 7.23 7.86 0.39
CA ALA A 55 8.42 8.41 1.03
C ALA A 55 8.49 9.94 0.91
N ALA A 56 8.19 10.50 -0.26
CA ALA A 56 8.18 11.95 -0.46
C ALA A 56 7.11 12.64 0.42
N ILE A 57 5.91 12.06 0.50
CA ILE A 57 4.85 12.59 1.37
C ILE A 57 5.25 12.48 2.85
N GLU A 58 5.85 11.37 3.28
CA GLU A 58 6.32 11.22 4.67
C GLU A 58 7.43 12.21 5.02
N GLU A 59 8.34 12.50 4.10
CA GLU A 59 9.36 13.54 4.26
C GLU A 59 8.72 14.93 4.38
N GLU A 60 7.75 15.26 3.50
CA GLU A 60 7.00 16.52 3.57
C GLU A 60 6.22 16.69 4.89
N TYR A 61 5.67 15.60 5.44
CA TYR A 61 4.93 15.63 6.72
C TYR A 61 5.82 15.80 7.96
N MET A 62 7.11 15.47 7.85
CA MET A 62 8.07 15.55 8.95
C MET A 62 8.79 16.91 9.02
N LEU A 63 8.50 17.82 8.08
CA LEU A 63 8.89 19.24 8.07
C LEU A 63 7.93 20.09 8.91
#